data_AF-A0AB32W842-F1
#
_entry.id   AF-A0AB32W842-F1
#
_cell.length_a   1.000
_cell.length_b   1.000
_cell.length_c   1.000
_cell.angle_alpha   90.00
_cell.angle_beta   90.00
_cell.angle_gamma   90.00
#
_symmetry.space_group_name_H-M   'P 1'
#
loop_
_entity.id
_entity.type
_entity.pdbx_description
1 polymer ?
#
loop_
_entity_poly.entity_id
_entity_poly.type
_entity_poly.pdbx_seq_one_letter_code
_entity_poly.pdbx_strand_id
1 'polypeptide(L)'
;MFGVVFPNRSFPMDISSFTQIDTFHWILDMNTFVGEAYDQTREICIFLLNNFTLPPDKALAVYVQSPGSPFVFCGAVTLQRPSAVLSLLWPELGGQMQLTAPDSATLSAKIGVSVEDLAALPSLDVAAEKKIERLALKVGENLFNFMQSFCGVDGSRLVVPMDILDRWFKKFQEKAKRDPDYLKGFAL
;
A
#
# COMPACT_ATOMS: atom_id res chain seq x y z
N MET A 1 -13.95 3.70 -18.33
CA MET A 1 -12.55 3.64 -18.77
C MET A 1 -11.74 4.44 -17.76
N PHE A 2 -10.91 3.74 -17.01
CA PHE A 2 -10.06 4.32 -15.98
C PHE A 2 -8.62 4.37 -16.49
N GLY A 3 -7.81 5.21 -15.87
CA GLY A 3 -6.37 5.23 -16.03
C GLY A 3 -5.68 4.87 -14.71
N VAL A 4 -4.49 4.30 -14.82
CA VAL A 4 -3.61 4.03 -13.68
C VAL A 4 -2.22 4.57 -13.94
N VAL A 5 -1.55 5.00 -12.88
CA VAL A 5 -0.13 5.38 -12.88
C VAL A 5 0.52 4.75 -11.65
N PHE A 6 1.67 4.12 -11.83
CA PHE A 6 2.53 3.69 -10.74
C PHE A 6 3.58 4.78 -10.49
N PRO A 7 3.51 5.52 -9.37
CA PRO A 7 4.41 6.64 -9.10
C PRO A 7 5.87 6.22 -9.23
N ASN A 8 6.66 7.00 -9.98
CA ASN A 8 8.08 6.77 -10.27
C ASN A 8 8.39 5.43 -10.98
N ARG A 9 7.39 4.72 -11.51
CA ARG A 9 7.57 3.41 -12.16
C ARG A 9 6.90 3.29 -13.52
N SER A 10 5.83 4.03 -13.80
CA SER A 10 5.15 4.00 -15.10
C SER A 10 4.76 5.37 -15.63
N PHE A 11 4.53 5.42 -16.94
CA PHE A 11 3.67 6.43 -17.54
C PHE A 11 2.18 6.10 -17.27
N PRO A 12 1.25 7.03 -17.51
CA PRO A 12 -0.18 6.71 -17.47
C PRO A 12 -0.53 5.55 -18.40
N MET A 13 -1.15 4.53 -17.82
CA MET A 13 -1.64 3.34 -18.49
C MET A 13 -3.16 3.43 -18.53
N ASP A 14 -3.77 3.02 -19.63
CA ASP A 14 -5.21 2.93 -19.75
C ASP A 14 -5.69 1.48 -19.54
N ILE A 15 -7.00 1.29 -19.66
CA ILE A 15 -7.66 -0.02 -19.50
C ILE A 15 -7.11 -1.10 -20.44
N SER A 16 -6.50 -0.74 -21.57
CA SER A 16 -5.97 -1.71 -22.55
C SER A 16 -4.75 -2.46 -22.02
N SER A 17 -4.09 -1.91 -21.00
CA SER A 17 -3.01 -2.59 -20.29
C SER A 17 -3.50 -3.68 -19.33
N PHE A 18 -4.81 -3.79 -19.12
CA PHE A 18 -5.44 -4.80 -18.26
C PHE A 18 -6.16 -5.85 -19.10
N THR A 19 -6.06 -7.10 -18.67
CA THR A 19 -6.89 -8.18 -19.21
C THR A 19 -8.28 -8.09 -18.59
N GLN A 20 -9.28 -7.81 -19.40
CA GLN A 20 -10.67 -7.84 -18.98
C GLN A 20 -11.12 -9.29 -18.82
N ILE A 21 -11.52 -9.68 -17.61
CA ILE A 21 -11.99 -11.05 -17.33
C ILE A 21 -13.51 -11.15 -17.35
N ASP A 22 -14.21 -10.04 -17.10
CA ASP A 22 -15.65 -9.90 -17.32
C ASP A 22 -16.03 -8.42 -17.54
N THR A 23 -17.32 -8.12 -17.63
CA THR A 23 -17.83 -6.76 -17.89
C THR A 23 -17.37 -5.71 -16.86
N PHE A 24 -17.11 -6.11 -15.62
CA PHE A 24 -16.85 -5.24 -14.48
C PHE A 24 -15.51 -5.48 -13.80
N HIS A 25 -14.69 -6.43 -14.27
CA HIS A 25 -13.43 -6.82 -13.66
C HIS A 25 -12.27 -6.84 -14.67
N TRP A 26 -11.16 -6.25 -14.25
CA TRP A 26 -9.92 -6.13 -15.01
C TRP A 26 -8.75 -6.57 -14.15
N ILE A 27 -7.79 -7.27 -14.76
CA ILE A 27 -6.59 -7.77 -14.09
C ILE A 27 -5.35 -7.27 -14.82
N LEU A 28 -4.41 -6.71 -14.05
CA LEU A 28 -3.04 -6.48 -14.49
C LEU A 28 -2.14 -7.54 -13.85
N ASP A 29 -1.48 -8.33 -14.71
CA ASP A 29 -0.46 -9.28 -14.28
C ASP A 29 0.87 -8.54 -14.06
N MET A 30 1.35 -8.55 -12.81
CA MET A 30 2.58 -7.83 -12.44
C MET A 30 3.82 -8.46 -13.07
N ASN A 31 3.78 -9.73 -13.49
CA ASN A 31 4.90 -10.34 -14.19
C ASN A 31 5.17 -9.64 -15.54
N THR A 32 4.11 -9.20 -16.21
CA THR A 32 4.21 -8.45 -17.48
C THR A 32 4.71 -7.02 -17.25
N PHE A 33 4.46 -6.46 -16.06
CA PHE A 33 4.77 -5.07 -15.75
C PHE A 33 6.14 -4.88 -15.08
N VAL A 34 6.44 -5.62 -14.01
CA VAL A 34 7.66 -5.48 -13.17
C VAL A 34 8.28 -6.82 -12.76
N GLY A 35 7.74 -7.96 -13.20
CA GLY A 35 8.27 -9.28 -12.87
C GLY A 35 8.14 -9.63 -11.39
N GLU A 36 9.21 -10.20 -10.83
CA GLU A 36 9.29 -10.60 -9.42
C GLU A 36 9.39 -9.42 -8.44
N ALA A 37 9.71 -8.21 -8.91
CA ALA A 37 9.84 -7.00 -8.08
C ALA A 37 8.50 -6.29 -7.81
N TYR A 38 7.38 -7.02 -7.84
CA TYR A 38 6.03 -6.47 -7.67
C TYR A 38 5.85 -5.78 -6.31
N ASP A 39 6.51 -6.30 -5.27
CA ASP A 39 6.49 -5.79 -3.89
C ASP A 39 7.06 -4.38 -3.78
N GLN A 40 7.93 -3.97 -4.71
CA GLN A 40 8.46 -2.62 -4.76
C GLN A 40 7.42 -1.59 -5.25
N THR A 41 6.32 -2.05 -5.84
CA THR A 41 5.18 -1.22 -6.25
C THR A 41 4.27 -1.00 -5.06
N ARG A 42 4.52 0.08 -4.31
CA ARG A 42 3.84 0.37 -3.04
C ARG A 42 2.59 1.23 -3.19
N GLU A 43 2.44 1.92 -4.31
CA GLU A 43 1.35 2.87 -4.53
C GLU A 43 0.85 2.77 -5.98
N ILE A 44 -0.44 3.01 -6.15
CA ILE A 44 -1.10 3.16 -7.44
C ILE A 44 -1.93 4.44 -7.41
N CYS A 45 -1.80 5.27 -8.43
CA CYS A 45 -2.73 6.36 -8.70
C CYS A 45 -3.77 5.85 -9.69
N ILE A 46 -5.03 5.79 -9.29
CA ILE A 46 -6.15 5.39 -10.16
C ILE A 46 -7.07 6.60 -10.35
N PHE A 47 -7.58 6.78 -11.57
CA PHE A 47 -8.47 7.88 -11.91
C PHE A 47 -9.48 7.51 -13.00
N LEU A 48 -10.66 8.11 -12.94
CA LEU A 48 -11.70 7.98 -13.96
C LEU A 48 -11.41 8.92 -15.12
N LEU A 49 -11.54 8.44 -16.36
CA LEU A 49 -11.43 9.27 -17.56
C LEU A 49 -12.79 9.87 -17.93
N ASN A 50 -12.78 11.10 -18.44
CA ASN A 50 -13.93 12.03 -18.60
C ASN A 50 -15.15 11.52 -19.41
N ASN A 51 -15.15 10.28 -19.90
CA ASN A 51 -16.24 9.70 -20.69
C ASN A 51 -16.89 8.46 -20.02
N PHE A 52 -16.48 8.10 -18.79
CA PHE A 52 -17.06 6.97 -18.07
C PHE A 52 -17.83 7.45 -16.85
N THR A 53 -19.15 7.55 -17.00
CA THR A 53 -20.06 7.74 -15.89
C THR A 53 -20.26 6.41 -15.18
N LEU A 54 -19.46 6.19 -14.14
CA LEU A 54 -19.77 5.20 -13.12
C LEU A 54 -21.14 5.57 -12.51
N PRO A 55 -22.06 4.63 -12.28
CA PRO A 55 -23.31 4.97 -11.57
C PRO A 55 -23.02 5.56 -10.17
N PRO A 56 -23.89 6.43 -9.63
CA PRO A 56 -23.64 7.15 -8.39
C PRO A 56 -23.53 6.24 -7.14
N ASP A 57 -24.12 5.05 -7.20
CA ASP A 57 -24.09 3.99 -6.19
C ASP A 57 -22.92 3.02 -6.38
N LYS A 58 -22.08 3.23 -7.40
CA LYS A 58 -20.95 2.35 -7.71
C LYS A 58 -19.62 3.01 -7.40
N ALA A 59 -18.61 2.17 -7.21
CA ALA A 59 -17.22 2.55 -7.00
C ALA A 59 -16.31 1.66 -7.86
N LEU A 60 -15.17 2.21 -8.26
CA LEU A 60 -14.12 1.45 -8.93
C LEU A 60 -13.08 1.07 -7.88
N ALA A 61 -13.15 -0.17 -7.41
CA ALA A 61 -12.33 -0.74 -6.36
C ALA A 61 -11.02 -1.32 -6.93
N VAL A 62 -9.96 -1.22 -6.13
CA VAL A 62 -8.64 -1.77 -6.43
C VAL A 62 -8.27 -2.81 -5.40
N TYR A 63 -7.78 -3.94 -5.89
CA TYR A 63 -7.35 -5.08 -5.10
C TYR A 63 -5.94 -5.50 -5.49
N VAL A 64 -5.21 -6.09 -4.54
CA VAL A 64 -3.91 -6.72 -4.78
C VAL A 64 -3.89 -8.16 -4.34
N GLN A 65 -3.12 -8.97 -5.06
CA GLN A 65 -2.90 -10.38 -4.77
C GLN A 65 -1.41 -10.68 -4.91
N SER A 66 -0.78 -11.17 -3.84
CA SER A 66 0.54 -11.78 -3.93
C SER A 66 0.41 -13.21 -4.49
N PRO A 67 1.46 -13.78 -5.10
CA PRO A 67 1.45 -15.16 -5.59
C PRO A 67 0.89 -16.14 -4.54
N GLY A 68 -0.20 -16.83 -4.86
CA GLY A 68 -0.85 -17.81 -3.97
C GLY A 68 -1.69 -17.23 -2.82
N SER A 69 -1.81 -15.90 -2.69
CA SER A 69 -2.68 -15.27 -1.68
C SER A 69 -4.10 -14.99 -2.21
N PRO A 70 -5.09 -14.71 -1.35
CA PRO A 70 -6.34 -14.09 -1.78
C PRO A 70 -6.13 -12.62 -2.18
N PHE A 71 -7.11 -12.05 -2.90
CA PHE A 71 -7.16 -10.62 -3.19
C PHE A 71 -7.51 -9.82 -1.92
N VAL A 72 -6.83 -8.70 -1.71
CA VAL A 72 -7.03 -7.78 -0.60
C VAL A 72 -7.41 -6.40 -1.13
N PHE A 73 -8.46 -5.82 -0.57
CA PHE A 73 -8.94 -4.48 -0.93
C PHE A 73 -7.92 -3.41 -0.53
N CYS A 74 -7.60 -2.51 -1.46
CA CYS A 74 -6.70 -1.38 -1.24
C CYS A 74 -7.43 -0.04 -1.14
N GLY A 75 -8.57 0.09 -1.82
CA GLY A 75 -9.34 1.33 -1.89
C GLY A 75 -10.17 1.42 -3.15
N ALA A 76 -10.89 2.53 -3.32
CA ALA A 76 -11.70 2.78 -4.50
C ALA A 76 -11.78 4.28 -4.85
N VAL A 77 -12.19 4.54 -6.08
CA VAL A 77 -12.60 5.86 -6.59
C VAL A 77 -14.08 5.86 -6.94
N THR A 78 -14.71 7.03 -6.81
CA THR A 78 -16.14 7.23 -7.06
C THR A 78 -16.33 8.45 -7.97
N LEU A 79 -17.56 8.77 -8.38
CA LEU A 79 -17.81 10.01 -9.10
C LEU A 79 -17.46 11.27 -8.28
N GLN A 80 -17.69 11.24 -6.97
CA GLN A 80 -17.37 12.38 -6.08
C GLN A 80 -15.86 12.48 -5.80
N ARG A 81 -15.16 11.35 -5.83
CA ARG A 81 -13.70 11.27 -5.69
C ARG A 81 -13.11 10.52 -6.88
N PRO A 82 -12.99 11.17 -8.05
CA PRO A 82 -12.70 10.53 -9.33
C PRO A 82 -11.25 10.05 -9.46
N SER A 83 -10.38 10.39 -8.52
CA SER A 83 -8.99 9.94 -8.48
C SER A 83 -8.52 9.73 -7.04
N ALA A 84 -7.63 8.77 -6.84
CA ALA A 84 -6.96 8.54 -5.56
C ALA A 84 -5.59 7.89 -5.75
N VAL A 85 -4.66 8.22 -4.85
CA VAL A 85 -3.42 7.47 -4.65
C VAL A 85 -3.66 6.46 -3.53
N LEU A 86 -3.60 5.18 -3.88
CA LEU A 86 -3.88 4.06 -2.98
C LEU A 86 -2.59 3.33 -2.65
N SER A 87 -2.40 2.97 -1.38
CA SER A 87 -1.29 2.13 -0.95
C SER A 87 -1.58 0.66 -1.27
N LEU A 88 -0.66 0.02 -1.98
CA LEU A 88 -0.71 -1.41 -2.32
C LEU A 88 -0.11 -2.21 -1.17
N LEU A 89 -0.98 -2.67 -0.27
CA LEU A 89 -0.59 -3.52 0.84
C LEU A 89 -0.59 -4.98 0.40
N TRP A 90 0.50 -5.38 -0.26
CA TRP A 90 0.68 -6.76 -0.70
C TRP A 90 0.58 -7.71 0.51
N PRO A 91 -0.36 -8.69 0.49
CA PRO A 91 -0.44 -9.68 1.55
C PRO A 91 0.85 -10.52 1.58
N GLU A 92 1.18 -11.06 2.76
CA GLU A 92 2.25 -12.04 2.86
C GLU A 92 1.95 -13.23 1.95
N LEU A 93 2.99 -13.78 1.33
CA LEU A 93 2.88 -14.98 0.49
C LEU A 93 2.22 -16.06 1.33
N GLY A 94 1.05 -16.54 0.88
CA GLY A 94 0.35 -17.64 1.52
C GLY A 94 1.30 -18.84 1.59
N GLY A 95 1.68 -19.23 2.81
CA GLY A 95 2.69 -20.25 3.04
C GLY A 95 2.31 -21.58 2.39
N GLN A 96 2.92 -21.85 1.23
CA GLN A 96 3.43 -23.14 0.79
C GLN A 96 4.10 -22.88 -0.57
N MET A 97 5.44 -22.84 -0.56
CA MET A 97 6.19 -23.27 -1.74
C MET A 97 5.87 -24.75 -1.98
N GLN A 98 4.69 -25.01 -2.53
CA GLN A 98 4.35 -26.32 -3.05
C GLN A 98 5.10 -26.42 -4.38
N LEU A 99 6.13 -27.27 -4.38
CA LEU A 99 6.81 -27.73 -5.58
C LEU A 99 5.76 -28.38 -6.50
N THR A 100 5.08 -27.59 -7.32
CA THR A 100 4.14 -28.09 -8.32
C THR A 100 4.88 -28.37 -9.61
N ALA A 101 4.50 -29.49 -10.23
CA ALA A 101 5.01 -30.08 -11.46
C ALA A 101 5.35 -29.07 -12.59
N PRO A 102 6.25 -29.43 -13.54
CA PRO A 102 6.81 -28.55 -14.57
C PRO A 102 5.83 -27.84 -15.52
N ASP A 103 4.52 -28.08 -15.40
CA ASP A 103 3.44 -27.43 -16.20
C ASP A 103 2.55 -26.48 -15.40
N SER A 104 2.96 -26.09 -14.18
CA SER A 104 2.18 -25.16 -13.34
C SER A 104 2.51 -23.73 -13.74
N ALA A 105 1.51 -22.99 -14.23
CA ALA A 105 1.64 -21.57 -14.58
C ALA A 105 2.36 -20.80 -13.44
N THR A 106 3.39 -20.03 -13.79
CA THR A 106 4.14 -19.21 -12.84
C THR A 106 3.17 -18.35 -12.04
N LEU A 107 3.09 -18.56 -10.72
CA LEU A 107 2.22 -17.77 -9.85
C LEU A 107 2.75 -16.33 -9.83
N SER A 108 2.02 -15.42 -10.48
CA SER A 108 2.34 -13.99 -10.54
C SER A 108 1.48 -13.19 -9.57
N ALA A 109 2.02 -12.07 -9.10
CA ALA A 109 1.25 -11.07 -8.37
C ALA A 109 0.29 -10.35 -9.33
N LYS A 110 -0.88 -9.94 -8.83
CA LYS A 110 -1.94 -9.35 -9.65
C LYS A 110 -2.53 -8.12 -8.99
N ILE A 111 -2.89 -7.14 -9.81
CA ILE A 111 -3.74 -6.01 -9.43
C ILE A 111 -5.09 -6.19 -10.10
N GLY A 112 -6.14 -6.27 -9.28
CA GLY A 112 -7.52 -6.34 -9.73
C GLY A 112 -8.18 -4.98 -9.65
N VAL A 113 -8.95 -4.62 -10.67
CA VAL A 113 -9.83 -3.45 -10.67
C VAL A 113 -11.25 -3.94 -10.91
N SER A 114 -12.20 -3.57 -10.04
CA SER A 114 -13.59 -4.00 -10.12
C SER A 114 -14.57 -2.84 -9.96
N VAL A 115 -15.71 -2.90 -10.68
CA VAL A 115 -16.86 -2.02 -10.40
C VAL A 115 -17.74 -2.70 -9.37
N GLU A 116 -17.85 -2.08 -8.20
CA GLU A 116 -18.59 -2.61 -7.06
C GLU A 116 -19.62 -1.62 -6.52
N ASP A 117 -20.55 -2.15 -5.72
CA ASP A 117 -21.48 -1.32 -4.96
C ASP A 117 -20.74 -0.56 -3.86
N LEU A 118 -20.94 0.75 -3.79
CA LEU A 118 -20.31 1.58 -2.76
C LEU A 118 -20.70 1.13 -1.35
N ALA A 119 -21.90 0.59 -1.15
CA ALA A 119 -22.34 0.09 0.15
C ALA A 119 -21.71 -1.24 0.56
N ALA A 120 -21.17 -2.01 -0.40
CA ALA A 120 -20.51 -3.29 -0.14
C ALA A 120 -19.02 -3.13 0.20
N LEU A 121 -18.42 -1.98 -0.15
CA LEU A 121 -17.01 -1.73 0.06
C LEU A 121 -16.70 -1.30 1.49
N PRO A 122 -15.50 -1.67 2.01
CA PRO A 122 -14.98 -1.07 3.23
C PRO A 122 -14.91 0.45 3.09
N SER A 123 -15.22 1.18 4.17
CA SER A 123 -15.16 2.63 4.19
C SER A 123 -13.79 3.14 3.74
N LEU A 124 -13.79 4.00 2.73
CA LEU A 124 -12.58 4.49 2.06
C LEU A 124 -11.64 5.27 2.99
N ASP A 125 -12.16 5.83 4.08
CA ASP A 125 -11.39 6.58 5.08
C ASP A 125 -10.60 5.67 6.03
N VAL A 126 -11.04 4.42 6.25
CA VAL A 126 -10.39 3.49 7.19
C VAL A 126 -9.00 3.09 6.73
N ALA A 127 -8.72 3.09 5.42
CA ALA A 127 -7.38 2.83 4.91
C ALA A 127 -6.41 3.97 5.25
N ALA A 128 -6.88 5.22 5.20
CA ALA A 128 -6.11 6.39 5.61
C ALA A 128 -5.88 6.40 7.13
N GLU A 129 -6.90 6.08 7.92
CA GLU A 129 -6.80 5.95 9.38
C GLU A 129 -5.78 4.88 9.79
N LYS A 130 -5.82 3.69 9.17
CA LYS A 130 -4.82 2.63 9.43
C LYS A 130 -3.40 3.06 9.08
N LYS A 131 -3.22 3.92 8.06
CA LYS A 131 -1.90 4.48 7.72
C LYS A 131 -1.40 5.43 8.81
N ILE A 132 -2.29 6.27 9.35
CA ILE A 132 -1.98 7.18 10.46
C ILE A 132 -1.66 6.38 11.73
N GLU A 133 -2.42 5.32 12.02
CA GLU A 133 -2.18 4.45 13.16
C GLU A 133 -0.80 3.78 13.08
N ARG A 134 -0.46 3.16 11.94
CA ARG A 134 0.86 2.54 11.74
C ARG A 134 2.01 3.54 11.85
N LEU A 135 1.82 4.74 11.29
CA LEU A 135 2.77 5.84 11.40
C LEU A 135 3.04 6.18 12.87
N ALA A 136 1.99 6.33 13.68
CA ALA A 136 2.12 6.61 15.10
C ALA A 136 2.85 5.48 15.85
N LEU A 137 2.53 4.21 15.57
CA LEU A 137 3.19 3.05 16.18
C LEU A 137 4.68 2.99 15.85
N LYS A 138 5.07 3.17 14.59
CA LYS A 138 6.49 3.17 14.19
C LYS A 138 7.28 4.35 14.77
N VAL A 139 6.64 5.51 14.94
CA VAL A 139 7.27 6.65 15.63
C VAL A 139 7.52 6.31 17.10
N GLY A 140 6.55 5.69 17.78
CA GLY A 140 6.71 5.20 19.15
C GLY A 140 7.82 4.16 19.29
N GLU A 141 7.89 3.19 18.38
CA GLU A 141 8.95 2.18 18.33
C GLU A 141 10.33 2.82 18.11
N ASN A 142 10.42 3.80 17.21
CA ASN A 142 11.67 4.53 16.98
C ASN A 142 12.15 5.26 18.23
N LEU A 143 11.23 5.90 18.96
CA LEU A 143 11.54 6.55 20.23
C LEU A 143 12.02 5.52 21.26
N PHE A 144 11.31 4.40 21.40
CA PHE A 144 11.68 3.34 22.33
C PHE A 144 13.08 2.77 22.05
N ASN A 145 13.37 2.45 20.79
CA ASN A 145 14.69 1.98 20.35
C ASN A 145 15.79 3.02 20.62
N PHE A 146 15.49 4.32 20.43
CA PHE A 146 16.42 5.37 20.79
C PHE A 146 16.67 5.40 22.30
N MET A 147 15.63 5.38 23.13
CA MET A 147 15.77 5.35 24.59
C MET A 147 16.63 4.17 25.04
N GLN A 148 16.36 2.95 24.52
CA GLN A 148 17.13 1.74 24.81
C GLN A 148 18.62 1.88 24.51
N SER A 149 19.00 2.64 23.48
CA SER A 149 20.42 2.85 23.12
C SER A 149 21.22 3.68 24.14
N PHE A 150 20.55 4.43 25.02
CA PHE A 150 21.18 5.24 26.07
C PHE A 150 21.08 4.61 27.46
N CYS A 151 20.56 3.37 27.55
CA CYS A 151 20.32 2.72 28.83
C CYS A 151 21.57 2.06 29.42
N GLY A 152 21.78 2.30 30.72
CA GLY A 152 22.33 1.28 31.62
C GLY A 152 21.18 0.43 32.16
N VAL A 153 21.31 -0.89 32.16
CA VAL A 153 20.27 -1.78 32.70
C VAL A 153 20.44 -1.84 34.23
N ASP A 154 19.48 -1.30 34.97
CA ASP A 154 19.37 -1.49 36.44
C ASP A 154 18.13 -2.33 36.74
N GLY A 155 18.31 -3.66 36.70
CA GLY A 155 17.23 -4.62 36.87
C GLY A 155 16.14 -4.51 35.79
N SER A 156 14.89 -4.25 36.19
CA SER A 156 13.71 -4.15 35.31
C SER A 156 13.34 -2.72 34.89
N ARG A 157 14.14 -1.71 35.26
CA ARG A 157 13.84 -0.30 34.99
C ARG A 157 14.75 0.27 33.92
N LEU A 158 14.14 1.06 33.04
CA LEU A 158 14.84 1.78 32.00
C LEU A 158 15.34 3.11 32.59
N VAL A 159 16.64 3.21 32.90
CA VAL A 159 17.24 4.44 33.41
C VAL A 159 17.76 5.25 32.23
N VAL A 160 17.14 6.41 32.01
CA VAL A 160 17.48 7.33 30.92
C VAL A 160 17.77 8.73 31.47
N PRO A 161 18.66 9.50 30.81
CA PRO A 161 18.85 10.91 31.11
C PRO A 161 17.53 11.69 31.02
N MET A 162 17.35 12.71 31.88
CA MET A 162 16.11 13.51 31.88
C MET A 162 15.88 14.26 30.56
N ASP A 163 16.93 14.53 29.79
CA ASP A 163 16.89 15.22 28.50
C ASP A 163 16.78 14.27 27.29
N ILE A 164 16.51 12.97 27.51
CA ILE A 164 16.48 11.96 26.44
C ILE A 164 15.43 12.25 25.38
N LEU A 165 14.25 12.74 25.78
CA LEU A 165 13.16 13.06 24.88
C LEU A 165 13.53 14.27 24.00
N ASP A 166 14.12 15.31 24.59
CA ASP A 166 14.57 16.50 23.84
C ASP A 166 15.65 16.14 22.82
N ARG A 167 16.61 15.28 23.21
CA ARG A 167 17.66 14.78 22.31
C ARG A 167 17.08 13.98 21.15
N TRP A 168 16.16 13.06 21.44
CA TRP A 168 15.48 12.29 20.40
C TRP A 168 14.71 13.21 19.46
N PHE A 169 13.92 14.13 20.01
CA PHE A 169 13.07 15.03 19.23
C PHE A 169 13.88 15.93 18.30
N LYS A 170 14.98 16.51 18.81
CA LYS A 170 15.91 17.30 17.99
C LYS A 170 16.51 16.48 16.85
N LYS A 171 17.00 15.26 17.14
CA LYS A 171 17.54 14.33 16.14
C LYS A 171 16.49 13.94 15.09
N PHE A 172 15.26 13.66 15.53
CA PHE A 172 14.15 13.30 14.66
C PHE A 172 13.78 14.46 13.72
N GLN A 173 13.66 15.68 14.25
CA GLN A 173 13.39 16.87 13.44
C GLN A 173 14.50 17.19 12.44
N GLU A 174 15.77 17.14 12.85
CA GLU A 174 16.91 17.38 11.96
C GLU A 174 16.93 16.37 10.82
N LYS A 175 16.66 15.09 11.12
CA LYS A 175 16.60 14.04 10.11
C LYS A 175 15.41 14.20 9.16
N ALA A 176 14.23 14.54 9.69
CA ALA A 176 13.03 14.80 8.87
C ALA A 176 13.19 16.03 7.95
N LYS A 177 13.94 17.07 8.39
CA LYS A 177 14.25 18.23 7.53
C LYS A 177 15.26 17.89 6.44
N ARG A 178 16.25 17.06 6.75
CA ARG A 178 17.33 16.70 5.83
C ARG A 178 16.89 15.67 4.79
N ASP A 179 15.99 14.77 5.16
CA ASP A 179 15.50 13.69 4.32
C ASP A 179 13.95 13.74 4.26
N PRO A 180 13.37 14.24 3.15
CA PRO A 180 11.92 14.34 2.98
C PRO A 180 11.23 12.96 2.88
N ASP A 181 11.97 11.88 2.60
CA ASP A 181 11.43 10.52 2.55
C ASP A 181 11.53 9.80 3.90
N TYR A 182 12.28 10.36 4.87
CA TYR A 182 12.43 9.78 6.21
C TYR A 182 11.07 9.52 6.88
N LEU A 183 10.15 10.49 6.81
CA LEU A 183 8.80 10.36 7.38
C LEU A 183 7.94 9.37 6.59
N LYS A 184 8.15 9.24 5.28
CA LYS A 184 7.41 8.28 4.45
C LYS A 184 7.75 6.84 4.81
N GLY A 185 8.98 6.56 5.24
CA GLY A 185 9.41 5.24 5.73
C GLY A 185 8.60 4.72 6.94
N PHE A 186 7.97 5.62 7.70
CA PHE A 186 7.08 5.24 8.80
C PHE A 186 5.65 4.93 8.36
N ALA A 187 5.26 5.35 7.14
CA ALA A 187 3.91 5.14 6.60
C ALA A 187 3.83 3.95 5.63
N LEU A 188 4.98 3.36 5.26
CA LEU A 188 5.13 2.20 4.38
C LEU A 188 5.16 0.88 5.15
#